data_AF-A0AAV2QQ16-F1
#
_entry.id   AF-A0AAV2QQ16-F1
#
_cell.length_a   1.000
_cell.length_b   1.000
_cell.length_c   1.000
_cell.angle_alpha   90.00
_cell.angle_beta   90.00
_cell.angle_gamma   90.00
#
_symmetry.space_group_name_H-M   'P 1'
#
loop_
_entity.id
_entity.type
_entity.pdbx_description
1 polymer ?
#
loop_
_entity_poly.entity_id
_entity_poly.type
_entity_poly.pdbx_seq_one_letter_code
_entity_poly.pdbx_strand_id
1 'polypeptide(L)'
;CASYQENYILESNVWCLDKHPGKCPTWAVRGDCRSNADYMTYVCPKSCGVCMQTLYSKETEETFKCADHHESCGSWAYLGECWRNPNYMNTYCPDTCNTCHPHHGFEDNICADHHYSCSEWAEHGECLLNPAFMSHNCPYSCNMCAIE
;
A
#
# COMPACT_ATOMS: atom_id res chain seq x y z
N CYS A 1 27.08 -26.95 -25.57
CA CYS A 1 26.95 -25.76 -26.44
C CYS A 1 25.52 -25.26 -26.37
N ALA A 2 25.36 -23.98 -26.07
CA ALA A 2 24.10 -23.31 -25.75
C ALA A 2 23.04 -23.43 -26.84
N SER A 3 21.78 -23.59 -26.43
CA SER A 3 20.61 -23.28 -27.25
C SER A 3 19.79 -22.21 -26.55
N TYR A 4 19.94 -21.00 -27.08
CA TYR A 4 19.07 -19.83 -27.01
C TYR A 4 17.70 -20.02 -26.34
N GLN A 5 17.53 -19.39 -25.18
CA GLN A 5 16.25 -18.82 -24.78
C GLN A 5 16.51 -17.35 -24.45
N GLU A 6 16.31 -16.50 -25.46
CA GLU A 6 16.26 -15.06 -25.30
C GLU A 6 15.01 -14.68 -24.49
N ASN A 7 15.24 -13.88 -23.45
CA ASN A 7 14.36 -12.80 -23.01
C ASN A 7 12.92 -13.15 -22.58
N TYR A 8 12.78 -13.96 -21.53
CA TYR A 8 11.58 -13.96 -20.68
C TYR A 8 11.93 -13.34 -19.32
N ILE A 9 12.46 -12.10 -19.33
CA ILE A 9 12.43 -11.22 -18.16
C ILE A 9 11.00 -10.68 -18.10
N LEU A 10 10.06 -11.49 -17.65
CA LEU A 10 8.71 -11.02 -17.41
C LEU A 10 8.60 -10.48 -15.99
N GLU A 11 8.56 -9.16 -15.96
CA GLU A 11 7.76 -8.35 -15.03
C GLU A 11 8.02 -8.63 -13.55
N SER A 12 9.28 -8.49 -13.16
CA SER A 12 9.59 -8.18 -11.77
C SER A 12 8.90 -6.86 -11.40
N ASN A 13 7.96 -6.90 -10.45
CA ASN A 13 7.29 -5.75 -9.80
C ASN A 13 8.18 -4.49 -9.77
N VAL A 14 8.03 -3.62 -10.78
CA VAL A 14 8.91 -2.47 -11.05
C VAL A 14 8.83 -1.42 -9.93
N TRP A 15 7.73 -1.43 -9.17
CA TRP A 15 7.52 -0.58 -8.00
C TRP A 15 8.27 -1.06 -6.74
N CYS A 16 8.73 -2.33 -6.71
CA CYS A 16 9.42 -2.93 -5.57
C CYS A 16 10.94 -2.99 -5.78
N LEU A 17 11.50 -1.85 -6.21
CA LEU A 17 12.93 -1.67 -6.40
C LEU A 17 13.37 -0.36 -5.73
N ASP A 18 14.54 -0.41 -5.11
CA ASP A 18 15.17 0.80 -4.59
C ASP A 18 15.61 1.69 -5.76
N LYS A 19 15.15 2.93 -5.76
CA LYS A 19 15.54 3.93 -6.77
C LYS A 19 17.00 4.36 -6.59
N HIS A 20 17.56 4.13 -5.41
CA HIS A 20 18.97 4.38 -5.09
C HIS A 20 19.64 3.15 -4.45
N PRO A 21 19.96 2.10 -5.23
CA PRO A 21 20.46 0.82 -4.69
C PRO A 21 21.76 0.93 -3.89
N GLY A 22 22.59 1.96 -4.13
CA GLY A 22 23.80 2.23 -3.34
C GLY A 22 23.57 3.04 -2.05
N LYS A 23 22.41 3.66 -1.86
CA LYS A 23 22.10 4.53 -0.70
C LYS A 23 20.95 4.02 0.16
N CYS A 24 19.97 3.36 -0.46
CA CYS A 24 18.81 2.81 0.23
C CYS A 24 19.18 1.83 1.35
N PRO A 25 20.17 0.92 1.20
CA PRO A 25 20.58 0.05 2.30
C PRO A 25 21.16 0.82 3.50
N THR A 26 21.96 1.87 3.24
CA THR A 26 22.59 2.65 4.31
C THR A 26 21.59 3.56 5.02
N TRP A 27 20.67 4.19 4.29
CA TRP A 27 19.57 4.96 4.88
C TRP A 27 18.61 4.06 5.69
N ALA A 28 18.30 2.87 5.19
CA ALA A 28 17.48 1.92 5.93
C ALA A 28 18.13 1.51 7.26
N VAL A 29 19.41 1.13 7.27
CA VAL A 29 20.17 0.79 8.49
C VAL A 29 20.27 1.97 9.46
N ARG A 30 20.35 3.19 8.95
CA ARG A 30 20.39 4.42 9.75
C ARG A 30 19.03 4.77 10.38
N GLY A 31 17.96 4.06 10.01
CA GLY A 31 16.63 4.22 10.57
C GLY A 31 15.73 5.19 9.79
N ASP A 32 16.16 5.64 8.60
CA ASP A 32 15.38 6.58 7.78
C ASP A 32 14.02 6.01 7.39
N CYS A 33 13.86 4.68 7.33
CA CYS A 33 12.55 4.05 7.11
C CYS A 33 11.52 4.36 8.20
N ARG A 34 11.95 4.73 9.41
CA ARG A 34 11.07 5.15 10.51
C ARG A 34 11.00 6.68 10.63
N SER A 35 12.13 7.37 10.51
CA SER A 35 12.20 8.82 10.68
C SER A 35 11.77 9.61 9.45
N ASN A 36 11.72 8.99 8.28
CA ASN A 36 11.32 9.60 7.00
C ASN A 36 10.54 8.59 6.14
N ALA A 37 9.52 7.98 6.77
CA ALA A 37 8.79 6.84 6.22
C ALA A 37 8.18 7.12 4.84
N ASP A 38 7.53 8.28 4.64
CA ASP A 38 6.88 8.61 3.36
C ASP A 38 7.87 8.69 2.19
N TYR A 39 9.02 9.33 2.42
CA TYR A 39 10.07 9.40 1.39
C TYR A 39 10.70 8.03 1.16
N MET A 40 11.00 7.30 2.23
CA MET A 40 11.73 6.05 2.17
C MET A 40 10.89 4.88 1.65
N THR A 41 9.59 4.89 1.87
CA THR A 41 8.64 3.93 1.28
C THR A 41 8.53 4.12 -0.24
N TYR A 42 8.60 5.35 -0.74
CA TYR A 42 8.58 5.63 -2.18
C TYR A 42 9.92 5.41 -2.88
N VAL A 43 11.03 5.78 -2.24
CA VAL A 43 12.38 5.77 -2.84
C VAL A 43 13.13 4.46 -2.59
N CYS A 44 12.92 3.86 -1.42
CA CYS A 44 13.61 2.67 -0.94
C CYS A 44 12.65 1.57 -0.46
N PRO A 45 11.61 1.22 -1.25
CA PRO A 45 10.56 0.30 -0.82
C PRO A 45 11.10 -1.09 -0.46
N LYS A 46 12.16 -1.54 -1.15
CA LYS A 46 12.81 -2.83 -0.90
C LYS A 46 13.71 -2.78 0.32
N SER A 47 14.60 -1.78 0.41
CA SER A 47 15.50 -1.63 1.56
C SER A 47 14.76 -1.37 2.86
N CYS A 48 13.59 -0.73 2.81
CA CYS A 48 12.74 -0.53 3.99
C CYS A 48 11.79 -1.68 4.29
N GLY A 49 11.79 -2.75 3.49
CA GLY A 49 10.91 -3.91 3.67
C GLY A 49 9.42 -3.57 3.50
N VAL A 50 9.11 -2.45 2.85
CA VAL A 50 7.75 -1.96 2.60
C VAL A 50 7.11 -2.78 1.50
N CYS A 51 7.94 -3.30 0.58
CA CYS A 51 7.54 -4.31 -0.36
C CYS A 51 8.43 -5.54 -0.17
N MET A 52 7.80 -6.68 0.04
CA MET A 52 8.47 -7.97 -0.08
C MET A 52 8.15 -8.47 -1.48
N GLN A 53 9.17 -8.61 -2.34
CA GLN A 53 8.98 -9.39 -3.54
C GLN A 53 8.58 -10.78 -3.06
N THR A 54 7.31 -11.14 -3.22
CA THR A 54 6.92 -12.54 -3.28
C THR A 54 7.64 -13.09 -4.50
N LEU A 55 8.88 -13.55 -4.29
CA LEU A 55 9.40 -14.58 -5.16
C LEU A 55 8.36 -15.67 -5.07
N TYR A 56 7.64 -15.86 -6.17
CA TYR A 56 6.75 -16.97 -6.41
C TYR A 56 7.62 -18.25 -6.36
N SER A 57 8.04 -18.63 -5.17
CA SER A 57 8.60 -19.93 -4.90
C SER A 57 7.42 -20.88 -4.93
N LYS A 58 7.30 -21.57 -6.06
CA LYS A 58 6.35 -22.66 -6.34
C LYS A 58 6.45 -23.83 -5.33
N GLU A 59 7.00 -23.65 -4.14
CA GLU A 59 7.25 -24.72 -3.16
C GLU A 59 6.79 -24.42 -1.72
N THR A 60 6.12 -23.31 -1.44
CA THR A 60 5.40 -23.17 -0.16
C THR A 60 4.07 -22.47 -0.37
N GLU A 61 2.98 -23.24 -0.34
CA GLU A 61 1.65 -22.71 -0.02
C GLU A 61 1.64 -22.19 1.41
N GLU A 62 2.19 -21.00 1.64
CA GLU A 62 1.81 -20.21 2.81
C GLU A 62 0.90 -19.09 2.33
N THR A 63 -0.38 -19.44 2.21
CA THR A 63 -1.46 -18.46 2.14
C THR A 63 -1.35 -17.60 3.40
N PHE A 64 -1.01 -16.32 3.25
CA PHE A 64 -1.05 -15.37 4.36
C PHE A 64 -2.46 -15.35 4.94
N LYS A 65 -2.65 -16.02 6.09
CA LYS A 65 -3.94 -16.08 6.75
C LYS A 65 -4.12 -14.82 7.56
N CYS A 66 -4.85 -13.87 7.01
CA CYS A 66 -5.28 -12.71 7.76
C CYS A 66 -6.21 -13.15 8.89
N ALA A 67 -5.92 -12.65 10.09
CA ALA A 67 -6.64 -13.00 11.30
C ALA A 67 -6.51 -11.87 12.31
N ASP A 68 -7.50 -11.73 13.17
CA ASP A 68 -7.40 -10.86 14.33
C ASP A 68 -6.26 -11.30 15.25
N HIS A 69 -5.63 -10.31 15.86
CA HIS A 69 -4.52 -10.47 16.81
C HIS A 69 -4.96 -10.19 18.25
N HIS A 70 -6.24 -9.92 18.48
CA HIS A 70 -6.77 -9.64 19.81
C HIS A 70 -8.15 -10.29 20.04
N GLU A 71 -8.35 -10.91 21.20
CA GLU A 71 -9.61 -11.60 21.55
C GLU A 71 -10.82 -10.65 21.61
N SER A 72 -10.59 -9.39 22.02
CA SER A 72 -11.62 -8.35 22.12
C SER A 72 -12.01 -7.70 20.79
N CYS A 73 -11.47 -8.12 19.64
CA CYS A 73 -11.77 -7.50 18.35
C CYS A 73 -13.28 -7.42 18.06
N GLY A 74 -14.02 -8.51 18.30
CA GLY A 74 -15.48 -8.51 18.15
C GLY A 74 -16.19 -7.49 19.05
N SER A 75 -15.76 -7.37 20.31
CA SER A 75 -16.33 -6.39 21.25
C SER A 75 -16.04 -4.95 20.84
N TRP A 76 -14.82 -4.67 20.37
CA TRP A 76 -14.43 -3.34 19.91
C TRP A 76 -15.13 -2.96 18.61
N ALA A 77 -15.27 -3.89 17.68
CA ALA A 77 -16.04 -3.67 16.47
C ALA A 77 -17.52 -3.43 16.76
N TYR A 78 -18.10 -4.15 17.72
CA TYR A 78 -19.47 -3.87 18.20
C TYR A 78 -19.60 -2.45 18.79
N LEU A 79 -18.55 -1.94 19.44
CA LEU A 79 -18.49 -0.55 19.93
C LEU A 79 -18.17 0.48 18.83
N GLY A 80 -17.99 0.04 17.58
CA GLY A 80 -17.73 0.89 16.42
C GLY A 80 -16.27 1.31 16.25
N GLU A 81 -15.32 0.63 16.90
CA GLU A 81 -13.90 0.99 16.85
C GLU A 81 -13.29 0.87 15.44
N CYS A 82 -13.85 0.04 14.55
CA CYS A 82 -13.38 -0.03 13.16
C CYS A 82 -13.44 1.34 12.46
N TRP A 83 -14.41 2.20 12.84
CA TRP A 83 -14.57 3.54 12.28
C TRP A 83 -13.97 4.63 13.17
N ARG A 84 -14.03 4.44 14.49
CA ARG A 84 -13.55 5.42 15.47
C ARG A 84 -12.03 5.37 15.66
N ASN A 85 -11.43 4.20 15.46
CA ASN A 85 -10.01 3.94 15.63
C ASN A 85 -9.46 2.98 14.55
N PRO A 86 -9.58 3.36 13.26
CA PRO A 86 -9.28 2.48 12.14
C PRO A 86 -7.82 2.03 12.12
N ASN A 87 -6.86 2.88 12.49
CA ASN A 87 -5.44 2.51 12.48
C ASN A 87 -5.14 1.35 13.45
N TYR A 88 -5.70 1.42 14.66
CA TYR A 88 -5.51 0.37 15.66
C TYR A 88 -6.24 -0.91 15.23
N MET A 89 -7.50 -0.77 14.81
CA MET A 89 -8.31 -1.91 14.43
C MET A 89 -7.80 -2.60 13.16
N ASN A 90 -7.28 -1.88 12.17
CA ASN A 90 -6.72 -2.51 10.97
C ASN A 90 -5.40 -3.25 11.27
N THR A 91 -4.67 -2.81 12.30
CA THR A 91 -3.41 -3.44 12.71
C THR A 91 -3.66 -4.70 13.54
N TYR A 92 -4.63 -4.67 14.45
CA TYR A 92 -4.85 -5.72 15.45
C TYR A 92 -6.12 -6.54 15.24
N CYS A 93 -7.07 -6.03 14.48
CA CYS A 93 -8.37 -6.65 14.20
C CYS A 93 -8.72 -6.61 12.69
N PRO A 94 -7.79 -6.98 11.79
CA PRO A 94 -8.03 -6.84 10.36
C PRO A 94 -9.13 -7.76 9.82
N ASP A 95 -9.41 -8.89 10.49
CA ASP A 95 -10.47 -9.81 10.06
C ASP A 95 -11.83 -9.29 10.50
N THR A 96 -11.97 -8.95 11.78
CA THR A 96 -13.22 -8.37 12.30
C THR A 96 -13.60 -7.06 11.60
N CYS A 97 -12.62 -6.21 11.26
CA CYS A 97 -12.90 -4.96 10.55
C CYS A 97 -12.86 -5.09 9.02
N ASN A 98 -12.75 -6.31 8.48
CA ASN A 98 -12.71 -6.59 7.04
C ASN A 98 -11.62 -5.81 6.29
N THR A 99 -10.47 -5.58 6.93
CA THR A 99 -9.27 -4.99 6.31
C THR A 99 -8.23 -6.02 5.95
N CYS A 100 -8.61 -7.30 5.97
CA CYS A 100 -7.85 -8.43 5.48
C CYS A 100 -7.66 -8.38 3.96
N HIS A 101 -6.87 -7.43 3.48
CA HIS A 101 -6.35 -7.43 2.12
C HIS A 101 -4.83 -7.59 2.17
N PRO A 102 -4.31 -8.79 1.88
CA PRO A 102 -2.88 -8.96 1.61
C PRO A 102 -2.60 -8.41 0.21
N HIS A 103 -2.39 -7.10 0.06
CA HIS A 103 -1.99 -6.48 -1.22
C HIS A 103 -2.65 -7.14 -2.46
N HIS A 104 -3.98 -7.27 -2.45
CA HIS A 104 -4.67 -7.47 -3.72
C HIS A 104 -4.51 -6.16 -4.47
N GLY A 105 -3.77 -6.20 -5.57
CA GLY A 105 -3.82 -5.17 -6.58
C GLY A 105 -5.29 -4.83 -6.82
N PHE A 106 -5.58 -3.54 -6.78
CA PHE A 106 -6.45 -2.80 -7.67
C PHE A 106 -7.45 -3.62 -8.52
N GLU A 107 -8.26 -4.46 -7.90
CA GLU A 107 -9.42 -5.04 -8.53
C GLU A 107 -10.60 -4.76 -7.59
N ASP A 108 -11.44 -3.86 -8.09
CA ASP A 108 -12.77 -3.48 -7.60
C ASP A 108 -12.89 -2.35 -6.56
N ASN A 109 -12.11 -1.28 -6.71
CA ASN A 109 -12.66 0.06 -6.54
C ASN A 109 -12.20 0.96 -7.68
N ILE A 110 -13.12 1.15 -8.63
CA ILE A 110 -13.09 2.17 -9.66
C ILE A 110 -12.55 3.44 -9.02
N CYS A 111 -11.44 3.95 -9.55
CA CYS A 111 -10.96 5.29 -9.28
C CYS A 111 -12.17 6.25 -9.32
N ALA A 112 -12.65 6.62 -8.15
CA ALA A 112 -13.86 7.40 -7.99
C ALA A 112 -13.67 8.34 -6.83
N ASP A 113 -14.28 9.50 -6.95
CA ASP A 113 -14.37 10.42 -5.84
C ASP A 113 -15.33 9.86 -4.79
N HIS A 114 -14.91 9.95 -3.54
CA HIS A 114 -15.68 9.49 -2.39
C HIS A 114 -16.46 10.64 -1.72
N HIS A 115 -16.41 11.85 -2.30
CA HIS A 115 -17.15 13.01 -1.82
C HIS A 115 -17.73 13.84 -2.97
N TYR A 116 -18.97 14.33 -2.80
CA TYR A 116 -19.70 15.08 -3.83
C TYR A 116 -19.03 16.43 -4.18
N SER A 117 -18.29 17.03 -3.24
CA SER A 117 -17.54 18.28 -3.45
C SER A 117 -16.14 18.09 -4.06
N CYS A 118 -15.72 16.88 -4.43
CA CYS A 118 -14.37 16.65 -4.95
C CYS A 118 -14.04 17.50 -6.18
N SER A 119 -15.01 17.71 -7.08
CA SER A 119 -14.85 18.59 -8.25
C SER A 119 -14.58 20.04 -7.83
N GLU A 120 -15.35 20.57 -6.89
CA GLU A 120 -15.20 21.95 -6.39
C GLU A 120 -13.84 22.14 -5.68
N TRP A 121 -13.45 21.16 -4.87
CA TRP A 121 -12.17 21.17 -4.17
C TRP A 121 -10.99 21.09 -5.14
N ALA A 122 -11.07 20.25 -6.17
CA ALA A 122 -10.06 20.19 -7.21
C ALA A 122 -9.96 21.51 -7.98
N GLU A 123 -11.09 22.15 -8.33
CA GLU A 123 -11.12 23.49 -8.95
C GLU A 123 -10.49 24.56 -8.06
N HIS A 124 -10.68 24.48 -6.75
CA HIS A 124 -10.03 25.37 -5.78
C HIS A 124 -8.56 25.02 -5.47
N GLY A 125 -7.98 24.03 -6.16
CA GLY A 125 -6.56 23.70 -6.07
C GLY A 125 -6.20 22.80 -4.88
N GLU A 126 -7.18 22.17 -4.23
CA GLU A 126 -6.96 21.28 -3.09
C GLU A 126 -6.05 20.10 -3.41
N CYS A 127 -5.96 19.68 -4.67
CA CYS A 127 -5.03 18.64 -5.11
C CYS A 127 -3.56 18.99 -4.84
N LEU A 128 -3.22 20.30 -4.84
CA LEU A 128 -1.88 20.80 -4.54
C LEU A 128 -1.73 21.23 -3.08
N LEU A 129 -2.79 21.82 -2.51
CA LEU A 129 -2.77 22.36 -1.15
C LEU A 129 -2.90 21.26 -0.09
N ASN A 130 -3.75 20.25 -0.35
CA ASN A 130 -4.07 19.15 0.56
C ASN A 130 -3.96 17.77 -0.14
N PRO A 131 -2.79 17.43 -0.71
CA PRO A 131 -2.62 16.26 -1.57
C PRO A 131 -2.93 14.92 -0.86
N ALA A 132 -2.62 14.81 0.44
CA ALA A 132 -2.90 13.59 1.20
C ALA A 132 -4.40 13.37 1.47
N PHE A 133 -5.15 14.44 1.69
CA PHE A 133 -6.61 14.36 1.86
C PHE A 133 -7.27 14.05 0.52
N MET A 134 -6.84 14.74 -0.53
CA MET A 134 -7.43 14.59 -1.86
C MET A 134 -7.08 13.25 -2.51
N SER A 135 -5.91 12.67 -2.27
CA SER A 135 -5.57 11.33 -2.81
C SER A 135 -6.45 10.22 -2.23
N HIS A 136 -6.90 10.38 -0.98
CA HIS A 136 -7.76 9.40 -0.32
C HIS A 136 -9.24 9.61 -0.62
N ASN A 137 -9.69 10.87 -0.72
CA ASN A 137 -11.11 11.19 -0.86
C ASN A 137 -11.53 11.53 -2.30
N CYS A 138 -10.61 12.06 -3.10
CA CYS A 138 -10.88 12.60 -4.42
C CYS A 138 -9.83 12.18 -5.47
N PRO A 139 -9.48 10.88 -5.55
CA PRO A 139 -8.42 10.42 -6.43
C PRO A 139 -8.75 10.65 -7.91
N TYR A 140 -10.04 10.61 -8.27
CA TYR A 140 -10.50 10.86 -9.64
C TYR A 140 -10.41 12.35 -10.01
N SER A 141 -11.01 13.23 -9.20
CA SER A 141 -10.98 14.69 -9.43
C SER A 141 -9.56 15.26 -9.45
N CYS A 142 -8.62 14.66 -8.73
CA CYS A 142 -7.22 15.07 -8.72
C CYS A 142 -6.34 14.37 -9.76
N ASN A 143 -6.91 13.60 -10.69
CA ASN A 143 -6.18 12.83 -11.69
C ASN A 143 -5.06 11.96 -11.08
N MET A 144 -5.28 11.46 -9.86
CA MET A 144 -4.29 10.64 -9.13
C MET A 144 -4.45 9.15 -9.41
N CYS A 145 -5.28 8.81 -10.39
CA CYS A 145 -5.50 7.44 -10.80
C CYS A 145 -4.58 7.07 -11.95
N ALA A 146 -3.88 5.95 -11.79
CA ALA A 146 -3.29 5.26 -12.92
C ALA A 146 -4.44 4.61 -13.70
N ILE A 147 -4.61 5.03 -14.96
CA ILE A 147 -5.42 4.29 -15.93
C ILE A 147 -4.44 3.40 -16.67
N GLU A 148 -4.34 2.13 -16.27
CA GLU A 148 -3.71 1.07 -17.07
C GLU A 148 -4.66 -0.12 -17.13
#